data_AF-A0A0G4LYX6-F1
#
_entry.id   AF-A0A0G4LYX6-F1
#
_cell.length_a   1.000
_cell.length_b   1.000
_cell.length_c   1.000
_cell.angle_alpha   90.00
_cell.angle_beta   90.00
_cell.angle_gamma   90.00
#
_symmetry.space_group_name_H-M   'P 1'
#
loop_
_entity.id
_entity.type
_entity.pdbx_description
1 polymer ?
#
loop_
_entity_poly.entity_id
_entity_poly.type
_entity_poly.pdbx_seq_one_letter_code
_entity_poly.pdbx_strand_id
1 'polypeptide(L)'
;MASLVLARSPMGVSFEDLPCEVTLEILFRLCDMRSIYNLIVAAPSASRIFDEFGPEILEYVLPNSVTPELLTAPRIPHIVRLVARIRQSTPSNPPAPNFASFLDSYLRRKEKDFGTMEPGPLTGLLCDMRSIYNLIVAAPSASRIFDEFGPEILEYVLPNSVTPELLTAPRIPHIVRLVARIRQSTPSNPPAPNFASFLDSYLRRKEKDFGTMEPGPLTGLSLRATLRESPDGLSARQLLFLARRIASIATGGFQFFHDRCMSINAEHLADASSEYLQPPRGFPWSQRFEGRPYRPESGGPPSWYEMQHMTRGLWNLQVIYELRNAAKEGRLGWTAHDVEQIWAMDVNAWFGHPTVYSEEVLTALYYVHHLEGKPLADSCIGHPFSAPSTGPLGEYPLQLPKPLASTTREVTALGETTNVWPADVPHPPRGDFRARFGFEAYGYKWAQLLSQNVRSPIRTVSFRPFRALGFGLWDRQRLVAFGLVDAPPGELAMMMAPKTTGDFFAWRSWLDEGARAEIEARQEGEWRSGRMGGLLRITGCS
;
A
#
# COMPACT_ATOMS: atom_id res chain seq x y z
N MET A 1 -55.52 24.27 48.31
CA MET A 1 -56.49 24.50 47.21
C MET A 1 -55.68 24.94 45.99
N ALA A 2 -55.61 24.26 44.84
CA ALA A 2 -56.27 23.07 44.34
C ALA A 2 -55.27 22.38 43.37
N SER A 3 -55.24 21.04 43.39
CA SER A 3 -54.54 20.25 42.37
C SER A 3 -55.24 20.45 41.03
N LEU A 4 -54.52 21.02 40.07
CA LEU A 4 -54.91 21.02 38.66
C LEU A 4 -54.74 19.60 38.13
N VAL A 5 -55.87 18.89 38.06
CA VAL A 5 -56.03 17.67 37.27
C VAL A 5 -55.83 18.06 35.82
N LEU A 6 -54.63 17.79 35.29
CA LEU A 6 -54.40 17.76 33.84
C LEU A 6 -55.15 16.54 33.30
N ALA A 7 -56.20 16.82 32.54
CA ALA A 7 -56.95 15.86 31.78
C ALA A 7 -55.99 14.96 30.97
N ARG A 8 -56.16 13.65 31.11
CA ARG A 8 -55.51 12.65 30.25
C ARG A 8 -55.90 12.93 28.79
N SER A 9 -54.91 13.27 27.97
CA SER A 9 -55.02 13.13 26.52
C SER A 9 -55.39 11.69 26.15
N PRO A 10 -56.19 11.47 25.09
CA PRO A 10 -56.64 10.13 24.72
C PRO A 10 -55.43 9.27 24.34
N MET A 11 -55.43 8.05 24.86
CA MET A 11 -54.52 6.92 24.61
C MET A 11 -53.66 7.13 23.35
N GLY A 12 -52.37 7.42 23.53
CA GLY A 12 -51.42 7.38 22.43
C GLY A 12 -51.39 5.95 21.92
N VAL A 13 -51.92 5.75 20.71
CA VAL A 13 -51.82 4.46 20.00
C VAL A 13 -50.33 4.17 19.86
N SER A 14 -49.84 3.16 20.57
CA SER A 14 -48.45 2.74 20.45
C SER A 14 -48.30 1.93 19.18
N PHE A 15 -47.11 1.98 18.56
CA PHE A 15 -46.77 1.07 17.47
C PHE A 15 -46.85 -0.40 17.92
N GLU A 16 -46.71 -0.66 19.22
CA GLU A 16 -46.90 -1.97 19.84
C GLU A 16 -48.34 -2.47 19.85
N ASP A 17 -49.32 -1.58 19.66
CA ASP A 17 -50.75 -1.91 19.64
C ASP A 17 -51.25 -2.25 18.23
N LEU A 18 -50.38 -2.19 17.21
CA LEU A 18 -50.74 -2.51 15.84
C LEU A 18 -50.91 -4.03 15.65
N PRO A 19 -51.94 -4.48 14.91
CA PRO A 19 -52.05 -5.87 14.50
C PRO A 19 -50.82 -6.35 13.73
N CYS A 20 -50.50 -7.64 13.85
CA CYS A 20 -49.34 -8.23 13.18
C CYS A 20 -49.37 -8.03 11.67
N GLU A 21 -50.56 -8.13 11.06
CA GLU A 21 -50.78 -7.96 9.62
C GLU A 21 -50.43 -6.54 9.15
N VAL A 22 -50.78 -5.53 9.96
CA VAL A 22 -50.49 -4.13 9.67
C VAL A 22 -49.01 -3.85 9.82
N THR A 23 -48.38 -4.40 10.86
CA THR A 23 -46.93 -4.24 11.09
C THR A 23 -46.10 -4.94 10.01
N LEU A 24 -46.54 -6.11 9.54
CA LEU A 24 -45.92 -6.83 8.44
C LEU A 24 -46.02 -6.04 7.12
N GLU A 25 -47.19 -5.49 6.80
CA GLU A 25 -47.38 -4.63 5.62
C GLU A 25 -46.49 -3.38 5.68
N ILE A 26 -46.33 -2.77 6.87
CA ILE A 26 -45.41 -1.66 7.08
C ILE A 26 -43.97 -2.08 6.76
N LEU A 27 -43.51 -3.23 7.28
CA LEU A 27 -42.15 -3.74 7.03
C LEU A 27 -41.89 -4.02 5.55
N PHE A 28 -42.86 -4.58 4.82
CA PHE A 28 -42.76 -4.78 3.37
C PHE A 28 -42.71 -3.47 2.58
N ARG A 29 -43.33 -2.39 3.08
CA ARG A 29 -43.33 -1.09 2.39
C ARG A 29 -42.12 -0.22 2.68
N LEU A 30 -41.20 -0.65 3.54
CA LEU A 30 -39.96 0.07 3.79
C LEU A 30 -39.04 0.00 2.57
N CYS A 31 -38.52 1.15 2.15
CA CYS A 31 -37.75 1.26 0.91
C CYS A 31 -36.30 0.77 1.03
N ASP A 32 -35.76 0.66 2.25
CA ASP A 32 -34.35 0.38 2.46
C ASP A 32 -34.03 -0.36 3.78
N MET A 33 -32.87 -1.04 3.79
CA MET A 33 -32.34 -1.79 4.95
C MET A 33 -32.12 -0.94 6.20
N ARG A 34 -31.79 0.35 6.07
CA ARG A 34 -31.55 1.24 7.22
C ARG A 34 -32.87 1.58 7.91
N SER A 35 -33.92 1.78 7.14
CA SER A 35 -35.29 1.99 7.63
C SER A 35 -35.82 0.76 8.38
N ILE A 36 -35.58 -0.45 7.86
CA ILE A 36 -35.88 -1.70 8.59
C ILE A 36 -35.13 -1.75 9.90
N TYR A 37 -33.80 -1.57 9.88
CA TYR A 37 -32.96 -1.65 11.07
C TYR A 37 -33.43 -0.71 12.18
N ASN A 38 -33.75 0.54 11.83
CA ASN A 38 -34.23 1.51 12.80
C ASN A 38 -35.58 1.10 13.40
N LEU A 39 -36.48 0.51 12.60
CA LEU A 39 -37.80 0.10 13.07
C LEU A 39 -37.74 -1.13 13.99
N ILE A 40 -36.95 -2.15 13.64
CA ILE A 40 -36.79 -3.35 14.48
C ILE A 40 -36.11 -3.01 15.83
N VAL A 41 -35.20 -2.04 15.84
CA VAL A 41 -34.56 -1.57 17.08
C VAL A 41 -35.52 -0.74 17.93
N ALA A 42 -36.40 0.05 17.31
CA ALA A 42 -37.32 0.94 18.00
C ALA A 42 -38.59 0.25 18.52
N ALA A 43 -39.04 -0.84 17.88
CA ALA A 43 -40.32 -1.50 18.17
C ALA A 43 -40.16 -3.03 18.38
N PRO A 44 -40.32 -3.52 19.61
CA PRO A 44 -40.35 -4.96 19.91
C PRO A 44 -41.37 -5.78 19.11
N SER A 45 -42.52 -5.21 18.74
CA SER A 45 -43.50 -5.89 17.85
C SER A 45 -42.92 -6.12 16.45
N ALA A 46 -42.26 -5.12 15.88
CA ALA A 46 -41.60 -5.21 14.57
C ALA A 46 -40.42 -6.19 14.58
N SER A 47 -39.63 -6.21 15.65
CA SER A 47 -38.53 -7.18 15.80
C SER A 47 -39.04 -8.62 15.76
N ARG A 48 -40.10 -8.94 16.52
CA ARG A 48 -40.67 -10.30 16.56
C ARG A 48 -41.20 -10.75 15.20
N ILE A 49 -41.88 -9.86 14.48
CA ILE A 49 -42.38 -10.13 13.13
C ILE A 49 -41.23 -10.28 12.14
N PHE A 50 -40.16 -9.50 12.29
CA PHE A 50 -38.97 -9.64 11.47
C PHE A 50 -38.20 -10.94 11.76
N ASP A 51 -38.18 -11.44 12.99
CA ASP A 51 -37.57 -12.74 13.30
C ASP A 51 -38.34 -13.90 12.65
N GLU A 52 -39.65 -13.76 12.47
CA GLU A 52 -40.53 -14.78 11.87
C GLU A 52 -40.57 -14.71 10.33
N PHE A 53 -40.70 -13.50 9.76
CA PHE A 53 -40.88 -13.26 8.31
C PHE A 53 -39.69 -12.54 7.65
N GLY A 54 -38.56 -12.45 8.36
CA GLY A 54 -37.36 -11.74 7.92
C GLY A 54 -36.86 -12.13 6.53
N PRO A 55 -36.81 -13.42 6.14
CA PRO A 55 -36.40 -13.82 4.79
C PRO A 55 -37.24 -13.17 3.69
N GLU A 56 -38.56 -13.20 3.82
CA GLU A 56 -39.52 -12.65 2.86
C GLU A 56 -39.42 -11.12 2.79
N ILE A 57 -39.29 -10.46 3.95
CA ILE A 57 -39.14 -9.01 4.05
C ILE A 57 -37.81 -8.56 3.39
N LEU A 58 -36.72 -9.28 3.66
CA LEU A 58 -35.41 -9.00 3.07
C LEU A 58 -35.40 -9.22 1.55
N GLU A 59 -36.07 -10.25 1.04
CA GLU A 59 -36.20 -10.47 -0.41
C GLU A 59 -36.92 -9.32 -1.12
N TYR A 60 -37.86 -8.66 -0.44
CA TYR A 60 -38.56 -7.50 -0.97
C TYR A 60 -37.73 -6.21 -0.88
N VAL A 61 -37.00 -5.99 0.21
CA VAL A 61 -36.33 -4.71 0.47
C VAL A 61 -34.89 -4.65 -0.06
N LEU A 62 -34.18 -5.77 -0.15
CA LEU A 62 -32.81 -5.82 -0.67
C LEU A 62 -32.66 -5.26 -2.10
N PRO A 63 -33.55 -5.53 -3.07
CA PRO A 63 -33.48 -4.94 -4.40
C PRO A 63 -33.71 -3.42 -4.41
N ASN A 64 -34.51 -2.91 -3.47
CA ASN A 64 -34.92 -1.51 -3.39
C ASN A 64 -33.92 -0.64 -2.58
N SER A 65 -33.07 -1.28 -1.77
CA SER A 65 -32.07 -0.62 -0.90
C SER A 65 -30.81 -0.14 -1.64
N VAL A 66 -30.71 -0.37 -2.96
CA VAL A 66 -29.50 -0.11 -3.76
C VAL A 66 -29.80 1.03 -4.75
N THR A 67 -28.98 2.09 -4.74
CA THR A 67 -29.21 3.28 -5.59
C THR A 67 -29.12 2.97 -7.10
N PRO A 68 -29.77 3.77 -7.97
CA PRO A 68 -29.72 3.56 -9.42
C PRO A 68 -28.32 3.60 -10.05
N GLU A 69 -27.36 4.30 -9.44
CA GLU A 69 -25.96 4.31 -9.90
C GLU A 69 -25.25 2.95 -9.66
N LEU A 70 -25.76 2.12 -8.75
CA LEU A 70 -25.31 0.75 -8.49
C LEU A 70 -26.10 -0.31 -9.29
N LEU A 71 -27.18 0.06 -9.99
CA LEU A 71 -28.00 -0.86 -10.82
C LEU A 71 -27.26 -1.43 -12.03
N THR A 72 -26.09 -0.89 -12.39
CA THR A 72 -25.22 -1.50 -13.41
C THR A 72 -24.51 -2.77 -12.92
N ALA A 73 -24.63 -3.12 -11.63
CA ALA A 73 -24.07 -4.34 -11.06
C ALA A 73 -25.09 -5.03 -10.12
N PRO A 74 -25.75 -6.14 -10.53
CA PRO A 74 -26.68 -6.93 -9.69
C PRO A 74 -25.98 -7.71 -8.55
N ARG A 75 -24.92 -7.15 -7.96
CA ARG A 75 -23.96 -7.86 -7.11
C ARG A 75 -24.35 -7.88 -5.63
N ILE A 76 -24.91 -6.80 -5.09
CA ILE A 76 -25.13 -6.66 -3.62
C ILE A 76 -26.14 -7.66 -3.05
N PRO A 77 -27.37 -7.78 -3.59
CA PRO A 77 -28.35 -8.75 -3.09
C PRO A 77 -27.86 -10.20 -3.22
N HIS A 78 -27.06 -10.51 -4.24
CA HIS A 78 -26.51 -11.84 -4.46
C HIS A 78 -25.48 -12.24 -3.38
N ILE A 79 -24.68 -11.28 -2.88
CA ILE A 79 -23.72 -11.52 -1.79
C ILE A 79 -24.46 -11.77 -0.49
N VAL A 80 -25.47 -10.95 -0.17
CA VAL A 80 -26.23 -11.09 1.08
C VAL A 80 -26.84 -12.48 1.16
N ARG A 81 -27.44 -12.95 0.06
CA ARG A 81 -27.96 -14.32 -0.07
C ARG A 81 -26.88 -15.39 0.06
N LEU A 82 -25.71 -15.17 -0.54
CA LEU A 82 -24.61 -16.12 -0.43
C LEU A 82 -24.02 -16.19 0.98
N VAL A 83 -23.86 -15.05 1.67
CA VAL A 83 -23.41 -15.00 3.06
C VAL A 83 -24.42 -15.73 3.95
N ALA A 84 -25.72 -15.52 3.74
CA ALA A 84 -26.76 -16.27 4.43
C ALA A 84 -26.62 -17.79 4.17
N ARG A 85 -26.46 -18.18 2.90
CA ARG A 85 -26.28 -19.60 2.49
C ARG A 85 -25.00 -20.23 3.06
N ILE A 86 -23.89 -19.49 3.14
CA ILE A 86 -22.64 -19.95 3.75
C ILE A 86 -22.82 -20.08 5.27
N ARG A 87 -23.52 -19.15 5.92
CA ARG A 87 -23.77 -19.19 7.37
C ARG A 87 -24.73 -20.32 7.76
N GLN A 88 -25.67 -20.66 6.90
CA GLN A 88 -26.60 -21.78 7.08
C GLN A 88 -26.06 -23.11 6.54
N SER A 89 -24.86 -23.13 5.94
CA SER A 89 -24.30 -24.35 5.38
C SER A 89 -24.04 -25.40 6.46
N THR A 90 -24.44 -26.63 6.17
CA THR A 90 -24.17 -27.81 6.99
C THR A 90 -23.46 -28.87 6.13
N PRO A 91 -22.82 -29.89 6.72
CA PRO A 91 -22.23 -30.97 5.94
C PRO A 91 -23.23 -31.69 5.01
N SER A 92 -24.51 -31.69 5.37
CA SER A 92 -25.60 -32.27 4.57
C SER A 92 -26.19 -31.31 3.52
N ASN A 93 -25.93 -30.01 3.64
CA ASN A 93 -26.41 -28.99 2.69
C ASN A 93 -25.30 -27.94 2.43
N PRO A 94 -24.24 -28.33 1.68
CA PRO A 94 -23.17 -27.40 1.34
C PRO A 94 -23.64 -26.38 0.29
N PRO A 95 -23.01 -25.19 0.23
CA PRO A 95 -23.39 -24.13 -0.73
C PRO A 95 -23.15 -24.53 -2.20
N ALA A 96 -22.35 -25.57 -2.45
CA ALA A 96 -22.19 -26.27 -3.72
C ALA A 96 -21.78 -27.74 -3.49
N PRO A 97 -22.00 -28.64 -4.47
CA PRO A 97 -21.66 -30.06 -4.35
C PRO A 97 -20.16 -30.33 -4.14
N ASN A 98 -19.32 -29.46 -4.68
CA ASN A 98 -17.87 -29.47 -4.50
C ASN A 98 -17.32 -28.07 -4.81
N PHE A 99 -16.05 -27.84 -4.49
CA PHE A 99 -15.42 -26.54 -4.67
C PHE A 99 -15.31 -26.12 -6.14
N ALA A 100 -15.10 -27.06 -7.07
CA ALA A 100 -15.10 -26.73 -8.50
C ALA A 100 -16.46 -26.16 -8.93
N SER A 101 -17.56 -26.76 -8.49
CA SER A 101 -18.92 -26.25 -8.70
C SER A 101 -19.18 -24.93 -7.96
N PHE A 102 -18.58 -24.72 -6.78
CA PHE A 102 -18.66 -23.44 -6.06
C PHE A 102 -17.94 -22.32 -6.84
N LEU A 103 -16.70 -22.56 -7.24
CA LEU A 103 -15.92 -21.65 -8.07
C LEU A 103 -16.65 -21.34 -9.38
N ASP A 104 -17.20 -22.37 -10.03
CA ASP A 104 -17.89 -22.21 -11.32
C ASP A 104 -19.23 -21.48 -11.21
N SER A 105 -19.97 -21.69 -10.11
CA SER A 105 -21.27 -21.07 -9.89
C SER A 105 -21.16 -19.63 -9.37
N TYR A 106 -20.12 -19.33 -8.60
CA TYR A 106 -20.03 -18.06 -7.89
C TYR A 106 -18.84 -17.18 -8.31
N LEU A 107 -17.71 -17.75 -8.78
CA LEU A 107 -16.46 -17.01 -9.02
C LEU A 107 -15.98 -16.99 -10.48
N ARG A 108 -16.40 -17.91 -11.36
CA ARG A 108 -15.96 -17.92 -12.77
C ARG A 108 -16.89 -17.11 -13.66
N ARG A 109 -16.34 -16.50 -14.72
CA ARG A 109 -17.11 -15.89 -15.82
C ARG A 109 -17.77 -17.01 -16.63
N LYS A 110 -19.09 -16.95 -16.82
CA LYS A 110 -19.79 -17.82 -17.77
C LYS A 110 -19.93 -17.10 -19.10
N GLU A 111 -19.59 -17.80 -20.17
CA GLU A 111 -19.85 -17.36 -21.54
C GLU A 111 -21.33 -17.59 -21.82
N LYS A 112 -22.08 -16.54 -22.21
CA LYS A 112 -23.44 -16.72 -22.74
C LYS A 112 -23.35 -17.16 -24.20
N ASP A 113 -24.44 -17.79 -24.68
CA ASP A 113 -24.65 -18.27 -26.06
C ASP A 113 -24.52 -17.20 -27.18
N PHE A 114 -24.14 -15.97 -26.84
CA PHE A 114 -23.91 -14.86 -27.77
C PHE A 114 -22.56 -14.14 -27.55
N GLY A 115 -21.57 -14.81 -26.97
CA GLY A 115 -20.20 -14.29 -26.85
C GLY A 115 -20.01 -13.14 -25.85
N THR A 116 -21.01 -12.87 -25.01
CA THR A 116 -20.89 -11.91 -23.90
C THR A 116 -20.53 -12.67 -22.62
N MET A 117 -19.39 -12.31 -22.02
CA MET A 117 -18.94 -12.86 -20.73
C MET A 117 -19.70 -12.20 -19.59
N GLU A 118 -20.48 -12.96 -18.82
CA GLU A 118 -20.99 -12.48 -17.53
C GLU A 118 -20.07 -12.95 -16.39
N PRO A 119 -19.58 -12.04 -15.53
CA PRO A 119 -18.89 -12.42 -14.30
C PRO A 119 -19.83 -13.16 -13.36
N GLY A 120 -19.36 -14.27 -12.79
CA GLY A 120 -20.02 -14.92 -11.67
C GLY A 120 -20.29 -13.93 -10.51
N PRO A 121 -21.30 -14.18 -9.68
CA PRO A 121 -21.77 -13.24 -8.65
C PRO A 121 -20.70 -12.66 -7.71
N LEU A 122 -19.64 -13.42 -7.39
CA LEU A 122 -18.53 -13.04 -6.51
C LEU A 122 -17.28 -12.54 -7.25
N THR A 123 -17.21 -12.70 -8.57
CA THR A 123 -16.02 -12.38 -9.39
C THR A 123 -15.62 -10.91 -9.27
N GLY A 124 -16.56 -10.04 -8.91
CA GLY A 124 -16.34 -8.61 -8.67
C GLY A 124 -16.15 -8.21 -7.21
N LEU A 125 -16.18 -9.15 -6.27
CA LEU A 125 -16.19 -8.91 -4.81
C LEU A 125 -15.13 -9.66 -4.02
N LEU A 126 -14.69 -10.82 -4.50
CA LEU A 126 -13.44 -11.45 -4.06
C LEU A 126 -12.32 -11.08 -5.03
N CYS A 127 -12.25 -9.80 -5.39
CA CYS A 127 -11.25 -9.28 -6.32
C CYS A 127 -9.93 -8.93 -5.63
N ASP A 128 -9.88 -8.87 -4.30
CA ASP A 128 -8.70 -8.49 -3.55
C ASP A 128 -8.43 -9.32 -2.27
N MET A 129 -7.19 -9.23 -1.78
CA MET A 129 -6.76 -9.93 -0.56
C MET A 129 -7.50 -9.47 0.70
N ARG A 130 -7.97 -8.22 0.74
CA ARG A 130 -8.73 -7.67 1.87
C ARG A 130 -10.07 -8.38 2.03
N SER A 131 -10.80 -8.54 0.93
CA SER A 131 -12.11 -9.17 0.89
C SER A 131 -12.02 -10.63 1.31
N ILE A 132 -10.97 -11.34 0.88
CA ILE A 132 -10.68 -12.70 1.36
C ILE A 132 -10.38 -12.72 2.86
N TYR A 133 -9.52 -11.82 3.35
CA TYR A 133 -9.15 -11.76 4.77
C TYR A 133 -10.38 -11.53 5.65
N ASN A 134 -11.20 -10.54 5.30
CA ASN A 134 -12.42 -10.23 6.04
C ASN A 134 -13.39 -11.41 6.05
N LEU A 135 -13.53 -12.13 4.92
CA LEU A 135 -14.37 -13.32 4.83
C LEU A 135 -13.88 -14.46 5.73
N ILE A 136 -12.57 -14.72 5.75
CA ILE A 136 -11.97 -15.78 6.57
C ILE A 136 -12.09 -15.49 8.05
N VAL A 137 -11.88 -14.24 8.45
CA VAL A 137 -12.03 -13.82 9.85
C VAL A 137 -13.50 -13.88 10.30
N ALA A 138 -14.44 -13.54 9.40
CA ALA A 138 -15.86 -13.50 9.72
C ALA A 138 -16.55 -14.89 9.73
N ALA A 139 -15.98 -15.92 9.08
CA ALA A 139 -16.64 -17.21 8.89
C ALA A 139 -15.68 -18.42 9.04
N PRO A 140 -15.87 -19.28 10.05
CA PRO A 140 -15.06 -20.50 10.21
C PRO A 140 -15.13 -21.45 9.01
N SER A 141 -16.26 -21.51 8.30
CA SER A 141 -16.42 -22.31 7.08
C SER A 141 -15.56 -21.78 5.94
N ALA A 142 -15.53 -20.46 5.72
CA ALA A 142 -14.63 -19.83 4.75
C ALA A 142 -13.15 -20.03 5.11
N SER A 143 -12.84 -20.00 6.40
CA SER A 143 -11.50 -20.30 6.91
C SER A 143 -11.04 -21.71 6.54
N ARG A 144 -11.89 -22.73 6.70
CA ARG A 144 -11.59 -24.12 6.32
C ARG A 144 -11.40 -24.28 4.81
N ILE A 145 -12.28 -23.65 4.01
CA ILE A 145 -12.18 -23.65 2.55
C ILE A 145 -10.83 -23.02 2.11
N PHE A 146 -10.41 -21.96 2.77
CA PHE A 146 -9.15 -21.31 2.45
C PHE A 146 -7.91 -22.14 2.85
N ASP A 147 -7.99 -22.99 3.87
CA ASP A 147 -6.90 -23.93 4.16
C ASP A 147 -6.69 -24.95 3.06
N GLU A 148 -7.78 -25.40 2.43
CA GLU A 148 -7.74 -26.43 1.38
C GLU A 148 -7.43 -25.85 -0.01
N PHE A 149 -7.99 -24.69 -0.34
CA PHE A 149 -7.94 -24.08 -1.69
C PHE A 149 -7.29 -22.69 -1.73
N GLY A 150 -6.68 -22.26 -0.63
CA GLY A 150 -6.00 -20.97 -0.55
C GLY A 150 -5.00 -20.71 -1.68
N PRO A 151 -4.18 -21.68 -2.12
CA PRO A 151 -3.26 -21.47 -3.24
C PRO A 151 -3.96 -21.06 -4.54
N GLU A 152 -5.06 -21.70 -4.91
CA GLU A 152 -5.85 -21.37 -6.10
C GLU A 152 -6.53 -20.00 -5.97
N ILE A 153 -7.08 -19.72 -4.80
CA ILE A 153 -7.76 -18.45 -4.51
C ILE A 153 -6.75 -17.30 -4.60
N LEU A 154 -5.55 -17.44 -4.03
CA LEU A 154 -4.51 -16.42 -4.10
C LEU A 154 -3.96 -16.23 -5.51
N GLU A 155 -3.75 -17.33 -6.27
CA GLU A 155 -3.32 -17.25 -7.67
C GLU A 155 -4.33 -16.48 -8.53
N TYR A 156 -5.63 -16.63 -8.24
CA TYR A 156 -6.69 -15.88 -8.91
C TYR A 156 -6.75 -14.41 -8.47
N VAL A 157 -6.62 -14.13 -7.18
CA VAL A 157 -6.85 -12.78 -6.65
C VAL A 157 -5.65 -11.86 -6.81
N LEU A 158 -4.42 -12.36 -6.72
CA LEU A 158 -3.23 -11.50 -6.80
C LEU A 158 -3.12 -10.71 -8.12
N PRO A 159 -3.42 -11.28 -9.30
CA PRO A 159 -3.48 -10.51 -10.55
C PRO A 159 -4.70 -9.58 -10.62
N ASN A 160 -5.84 -9.98 -10.07
CA ASN A 160 -7.11 -9.23 -10.14
C ASN A 160 -7.24 -8.12 -9.08
N SER A 161 -6.38 -8.14 -8.05
CA SER A 161 -6.21 -7.06 -7.06
C SER A 161 -5.55 -5.82 -7.67
N VAL A 162 -5.10 -5.93 -8.93
CA VAL A 162 -4.43 -4.91 -9.72
C VAL A 162 -5.26 -4.77 -11.00
N THR A 163 -5.73 -3.56 -11.34
CA THR A 163 -6.54 -3.41 -12.57
C THR A 163 -5.73 -3.84 -13.81
N PRO A 164 -6.36 -4.50 -14.80
CA PRO A 164 -5.68 -4.99 -16.00
C PRO A 164 -4.95 -3.90 -16.80
N GLU A 165 -5.33 -2.63 -16.65
CA GLU A 165 -4.64 -1.51 -17.29
C GLU A 165 -3.28 -1.14 -16.64
N LEU A 166 -2.92 -1.72 -15.47
CA LEU A 166 -1.73 -1.37 -14.68
C LEU A 166 -0.47 -2.22 -14.96
N LEU A 167 -0.43 -2.96 -16.08
CA LEU A 167 0.58 -3.97 -16.39
C LEU A 167 2.05 -3.46 -16.43
N THR A 168 2.31 -2.15 -16.28
CA THR A 168 3.66 -1.53 -16.36
C THR A 168 4.43 -1.32 -15.06
N ALA A 169 3.85 -1.62 -13.89
CA ALA A 169 4.63 -1.78 -12.67
C ALA A 169 5.18 -3.21 -12.59
N PRO A 170 6.47 -3.43 -12.29
CA PRO A 170 6.85 -4.71 -11.76
C PRO A 170 6.16 -4.90 -10.39
N ARG A 171 5.25 -5.89 -10.36
CA ARG A 171 5.53 -7.15 -9.65
C ARG A 171 5.16 -7.27 -8.16
N ILE A 172 4.26 -6.52 -7.49
CA ILE A 172 3.80 -6.95 -6.13
C ILE A 172 3.33 -8.42 -6.13
N PRO A 173 2.45 -8.87 -7.04
CA PRO A 173 2.09 -10.29 -7.16
C PRO A 173 3.29 -11.23 -7.37
N HIS A 174 4.33 -10.77 -8.07
CA HIS A 174 5.53 -11.56 -8.32
C HIS A 174 6.53 -11.53 -7.16
N ILE A 175 6.64 -10.43 -6.41
CA ILE A 175 7.42 -10.34 -5.18
C ILE A 175 6.77 -11.24 -4.13
N VAL A 176 5.43 -11.25 -4.05
CA VAL A 176 4.65 -12.17 -3.21
C VAL A 176 4.94 -13.64 -3.59
N ARG A 177 4.91 -13.98 -4.88
CA ARG A 177 5.29 -15.32 -5.38
C ARG A 177 6.75 -15.65 -5.04
N LEU A 178 7.66 -14.70 -5.17
CA LEU A 178 9.08 -14.87 -4.85
C LEU A 178 9.30 -15.11 -3.36
N VAL A 179 8.60 -14.39 -2.48
CA VAL A 179 8.60 -14.65 -1.02
C VAL A 179 8.18 -16.09 -0.73
N ALA A 180 7.09 -16.56 -1.35
CA ALA A 180 6.64 -17.94 -1.19
C ALA A 180 7.71 -18.94 -1.70
N ARG A 181 8.32 -18.67 -2.86
CA ARG A 181 9.37 -19.51 -3.44
C ARG A 181 10.62 -19.59 -2.56
N ILE A 182 11.07 -18.47 -2.00
CA ILE A 182 12.23 -18.44 -1.11
C ILE A 182 11.93 -19.20 0.19
N ARG A 183 10.72 -19.03 0.75
CA ARG A 183 10.28 -19.74 1.96
C ARG A 183 10.30 -21.25 1.81
N GLN A 184 10.03 -21.75 0.60
CA GLN A 184 9.99 -23.18 0.31
C GLN A 184 11.25 -23.72 -0.34
N SER A 185 12.30 -22.90 -0.45
CA SER A 185 13.56 -23.34 -1.01
C SER A 185 14.16 -24.46 -0.16
N THR A 186 14.72 -25.45 -0.82
CA THR A 186 15.52 -26.52 -0.23
C THR A 186 16.91 -26.52 -0.85
N PRO A 187 17.92 -27.15 -0.22
CA PRO A 187 19.27 -27.19 -0.79
C PRO A 187 19.32 -27.76 -2.22
N SER A 188 18.40 -28.65 -2.57
CA SER A 188 18.28 -29.25 -3.91
C SER A 188 17.38 -28.46 -4.87
N ASN A 189 16.59 -27.51 -4.38
CA ASN A 189 15.66 -26.71 -5.18
C ASN A 189 15.67 -25.22 -4.77
N PRO A 190 16.79 -24.50 -4.95
CA PRO A 190 16.89 -23.09 -4.61
C PRO A 190 16.09 -22.17 -5.54
N PRO A 191 15.89 -20.89 -5.18
CA PRO A 191 15.15 -19.94 -6.02
C PRO A 191 15.96 -19.47 -7.24
N ALA A 192 17.28 -19.64 -7.21
CA ALA A 192 18.22 -19.42 -8.30
C ALA A 192 19.48 -20.29 -8.08
N PRO A 193 20.36 -20.48 -9.08
CA PRO A 193 21.58 -21.28 -8.92
C PRO A 193 22.60 -20.72 -7.92
N ASN A 194 22.69 -19.40 -7.80
CA ASN A 194 23.60 -18.68 -6.89
C ASN A 194 23.08 -17.26 -6.63
N PHE A 195 23.76 -16.52 -5.74
CA PHE A 195 23.30 -15.21 -5.31
C PHE A 195 23.33 -14.17 -6.45
N ALA A 196 24.39 -14.18 -7.27
CA ALA A 196 24.47 -13.27 -8.43
C ALA A 196 23.30 -13.49 -9.41
N SER A 197 23.00 -14.74 -9.75
CA SER A 197 21.88 -15.09 -10.64
C SER A 197 20.54 -14.69 -10.04
N PHE A 198 20.37 -14.81 -8.72
CA PHE A 198 19.18 -14.35 -8.02
C PHE A 198 18.98 -12.85 -8.18
N LEU A 199 20.03 -12.05 -7.92
CA LEU A 199 19.97 -10.60 -8.06
C LEU A 199 19.60 -10.21 -9.51
N ASP A 200 20.27 -10.78 -10.50
CA ASP A 200 20.06 -10.45 -11.91
C ASP A 200 18.70 -10.91 -12.46
N SER A 201 18.11 -11.96 -11.88
CA SER A 201 16.81 -12.50 -12.32
C SER A 201 15.62 -11.79 -11.68
N TYR A 202 15.77 -11.32 -10.43
CA TYR A 202 14.63 -10.87 -9.63
C TYR A 202 14.70 -9.42 -9.17
N LEU A 203 15.90 -8.85 -8.94
CA LEU A 203 16.05 -7.54 -8.29
C LEU A 203 16.72 -6.47 -9.17
N ARG A 204 17.78 -6.82 -9.89
CA ARG A 204 18.54 -5.91 -10.77
C ARG A 204 17.89 -5.88 -12.15
N ARG A 205 17.32 -4.72 -12.51
CA ARG A 205 16.73 -4.50 -13.85
C ARG A 205 17.80 -4.38 -14.91
N LYS A 206 17.54 -4.92 -16.11
CA LYS A 206 18.37 -4.70 -17.30
C LYS A 206 17.85 -3.48 -18.08
N GLU A 207 18.74 -2.56 -18.44
CA GLU A 207 18.41 -1.30 -19.16
C GLU A 207 17.69 -1.48 -20.50
N LYS A 208 17.67 -2.67 -21.09
CA LYS A 208 16.99 -2.93 -22.37
C LYS A 208 15.46 -3.12 -22.24
N ASP A 209 14.95 -3.30 -21.02
CA ASP A 209 13.55 -3.65 -20.76
C ASP A 209 12.64 -2.42 -20.53
N PHE A 210 13.17 -1.19 -20.65
CA PHE A 210 12.39 0.04 -20.47
C PHE A 210 11.38 0.32 -21.61
N GLY A 211 11.46 -0.41 -22.74
CA GLY A 211 10.68 -0.13 -23.96
C GLY A 211 9.72 -1.24 -24.42
N THR A 212 10.03 -2.51 -24.16
CA THR A 212 9.20 -3.65 -24.58
C THR A 212 8.69 -4.36 -23.36
N MET A 213 7.51 -3.95 -22.94
CA MET A 213 6.87 -4.49 -21.78
C MET A 213 6.04 -5.71 -22.12
N GLU A 214 6.66 -6.69 -22.78
CA GLU A 214 6.16 -8.05 -22.72
C GLU A 214 6.59 -8.59 -21.36
N PRO A 215 5.66 -9.06 -20.51
CA PRO A 215 6.02 -9.71 -19.27
C PRO A 215 6.86 -10.95 -19.60
N GLY A 216 8.19 -10.81 -19.54
CA GLY A 216 9.11 -11.94 -19.50
C GLY A 216 8.61 -12.95 -18.46
N PRO A 217 8.77 -14.24 -18.73
CA PRO A 217 7.70 -15.22 -18.57
C PRO A 217 7.15 -15.22 -17.14
N LEU A 218 5.90 -14.82 -16.99
CA LEU A 218 5.08 -15.09 -15.80
C LEU A 218 4.91 -16.61 -15.54
N THR A 219 5.52 -17.47 -16.35
CA THR A 219 5.29 -18.92 -16.41
C THR A 219 6.09 -19.74 -15.40
N GLY A 220 7.03 -19.15 -14.65
CA GLY A 220 7.94 -19.92 -13.78
C GLY A 220 7.58 -19.98 -12.28
N LEU A 221 6.79 -19.06 -11.75
CA LEU A 221 6.53 -18.94 -10.30
C LEU A 221 5.03 -18.98 -10.00
N SER A 222 4.39 -20.14 -10.20
CA SER A 222 3.00 -20.33 -9.77
C SER A 222 2.95 -20.48 -8.25
N LEU A 223 2.20 -19.60 -7.59
CA LEU A 223 1.86 -19.72 -6.17
C LEU A 223 1.14 -21.02 -5.88
N ARG A 224 0.26 -21.46 -6.78
CA ARG A 224 -0.40 -22.77 -6.68
C ARG A 224 0.59 -23.91 -6.62
N ALA A 225 1.58 -23.94 -7.52
CA ALA A 225 2.59 -24.99 -7.55
C ALA A 225 3.46 -24.93 -6.29
N THR A 226 4.01 -23.76 -5.98
CA THR A 226 4.83 -23.49 -4.80
C THR A 226 4.10 -23.92 -3.52
N LEU A 227 2.95 -23.33 -3.17
CA LEU A 227 2.26 -23.64 -1.91
C LEU A 227 1.82 -25.12 -1.74
N ARG A 228 1.75 -25.91 -2.82
CA ARG A 228 1.44 -27.35 -2.76
C ARG A 228 2.68 -28.25 -2.61
N GLU A 229 3.87 -27.78 -2.94
CA GLU A 229 5.11 -28.58 -2.90
C GLU A 229 5.55 -28.96 -1.47
N SER A 230 5.19 -28.16 -0.46
CA SER A 230 5.64 -28.39 0.92
C SER A 230 4.51 -28.08 1.93
N PRO A 231 3.83 -29.13 2.47
CA PRO A 231 2.78 -28.97 3.47
C PRO A 231 3.26 -28.33 4.78
N ASP A 232 4.53 -28.54 5.13
CA ASP A 232 5.19 -27.97 6.32
C ASP A 232 5.76 -26.56 6.07
N GLY A 233 5.66 -26.05 4.84
CA GLY A 233 6.15 -24.74 4.42
C GLY A 233 5.17 -23.59 4.70
N LEU A 234 5.37 -22.47 3.98
CA LEU A 234 4.46 -21.33 4.06
C LEU A 234 3.07 -21.72 3.54
N SER A 235 2.03 -21.56 4.37
CA SER A 235 0.64 -21.79 3.95
C SER A 235 0.03 -20.56 3.28
N ALA A 236 -1.03 -20.76 2.49
CA ALA A 236 -1.79 -19.66 1.90
C ALA A 236 -2.34 -18.68 2.97
N ARG A 237 -2.78 -19.21 4.11
CA ARG A 237 -3.23 -18.39 5.26
C ARG A 237 -2.10 -17.53 5.81
N GLN A 238 -0.92 -18.10 6.03
CA GLN A 238 0.24 -17.34 6.49
C GLN A 238 0.63 -16.23 5.50
N LEU A 239 0.58 -16.51 4.20
CA LEU A 239 0.87 -15.51 3.17
C LEU A 239 -0.16 -14.36 3.16
N LEU A 240 -1.45 -14.68 3.32
CA LEU A 240 -2.51 -13.67 3.42
C LEU A 240 -2.34 -12.79 4.67
N PHE A 241 -1.97 -13.38 5.81
CA PHE A 241 -1.72 -12.65 7.05
C PHE A 241 -0.46 -11.79 6.95
N LEU A 242 0.58 -12.26 6.26
CA LEU A 242 1.76 -11.47 5.92
C LEU A 242 1.40 -10.27 5.05
N ALA A 243 0.56 -10.46 4.04
CA ALA A 243 0.07 -9.36 3.19
C ALA A 243 -0.70 -8.31 4.01
N ARG A 244 -1.59 -8.75 4.92
CA ARG A 244 -2.28 -7.84 5.85
C ARG A 244 -1.30 -7.08 6.74
N ARG A 245 -0.29 -7.77 7.28
CA ARG A 245 0.74 -7.16 8.14
C ARG A 245 1.48 -6.08 7.40
N ILE A 246 1.93 -6.37 6.17
CA ILE A 246 2.60 -5.39 5.31
C ILE A 246 1.69 -4.20 5.02
N ALA A 247 0.41 -4.41 4.69
CA ALA A 247 -0.53 -3.32 4.48
C ALA A 247 -0.70 -2.43 5.74
N SER A 248 -0.70 -3.05 6.93
CA SER A 248 -0.82 -2.33 8.21
C SER A 248 0.43 -1.51 8.53
N ILE A 249 1.61 -2.06 8.25
CA ILE A 249 2.89 -1.34 8.36
C ILE A 249 2.93 -0.21 7.35
N ALA A 250 2.47 -0.44 6.10
CA ALA A 250 2.46 0.59 5.07
C ALA A 250 1.60 1.80 5.46
N THR A 251 0.41 1.54 6.02
CA THR A 251 -0.51 2.59 6.51
C THR A 251 0.14 3.41 7.63
N GLY A 252 0.75 2.74 8.61
CA GLY A 252 1.49 3.43 9.68
C GLY A 252 2.69 4.20 9.15
N GLY A 253 3.38 3.66 8.16
CA GLY A 253 4.54 4.30 7.54
C GLY A 253 4.16 5.57 6.79
N PHE A 254 3.05 5.55 6.04
CA PHE A 254 2.49 6.76 5.44
C PHE A 254 2.24 7.83 6.52
N GLN A 255 1.48 7.50 7.57
CA GLN A 255 1.12 8.45 8.61
C GLN A 255 2.38 9.01 9.31
N PHE A 256 3.34 8.15 9.61
CA PHE A 256 4.62 8.54 10.22
C PHE A 256 5.37 9.59 9.40
N PHE A 257 5.54 9.36 8.09
CA PHE A 257 6.25 10.33 7.25
C PHE A 257 5.42 11.58 6.99
N HIS A 258 4.09 11.43 6.86
CA HIS A 258 3.17 12.55 6.69
C HIS A 258 3.23 13.51 7.89
N ASP A 259 3.11 12.99 9.11
CA ASP A 259 3.16 13.77 10.35
C ASP A 259 4.49 14.53 10.47
N ARG A 260 5.61 13.91 10.05
CA ARG A 260 6.92 14.57 10.03
C ARG A 260 6.96 15.73 9.06
N CYS A 261 6.44 15.56 7.84
CA CYS A 261 6.32 16.67 6.88
C CYS A 261 5.46 17.81 7.43
N MET A 262 4.35 17.49 8.11
CA MET A 262 3.46 18.48 8.73
C MET A 262 4.11 19.23 9.91
N SER A 263 5.17 18.69 10.50
CA SER A 263 5.92 19.29 11.61
C SER A 263 7.07 20.21 11.19
N ILE A 264 7.37 20.29 9.88
CA ILE A 264 8.48 21.13 9.38
C ILE A 264 8.09 22.61 9.42
N ASN A 265 9.05 23.43 9.86
CA ASN A 265 9.01 24.89 9.70
C ASN A 265 9.41 25.25 8.28
N ALA A 266 8.46 25.10 7.34
CA ALA A 266 8.72 25.30 5.92
C ALA A 266 8.65 26.79 5.55
N GLU A 267 9.46 27.19 4.58
CA GLU A 267 9.53 28.57 4.11
C GLU A 267 9.54 28.66 2.58
N HIS A 268 8.86 29.68 2.06
CA HIS A 268 8.97 30.12 0.67
C HIS A 268 9.80 31.39 0.59
N LEU A 269 10.38 31.63 -0.58
CA LEU A 269 11.19 32.82 -0.82
C LEU A 269 10.34 34.09 -0.67
N ALA A 270 10.76 35.04 0.18
CA ALA A 270 9.98 36.25 0.45
C ALA A 270 9.88 37.20 -0.75
N ASP A 271 10.96 37.31 -1.51
CA ASP A 271 11.06 38.13 -2.71
C ASP A 271 11.27 37.26 -3.94
N ALA A 272 10.23 37.15 -4.77
CA ALA A 272 10.26 36.34 -5.99
C ALA A 272 11.25 36.85 -7.05
N SER A 273 11.76 38.09 -6.93
CA SER A 273 12.76 38.64 -7.84
C SER A 273 14.20 38.22 -7.50
N SER A 274 14.41 37.62 -6.33
CA SER A 274 15.73 37.13 -5.91
C SER A 274 16.21 35.96 -6.75
N GLU A 275 17.50 35.93 -7.09
CA GLU A 275 18.12 34.88 -7.90
C GLU A 275 19.44 34.38 -7.30
N TYR A 276 19.63 33.06 -7.26
CA TYR A 276 20.90 32.46 -6.86
C TYR A 276 21.98 32.74 -7.90
N LEU A 277 22.93 33.61 -7.55
CA LEU A 277 24.11 33.90 -8.36
C LEU A 277 25.01 32.68 -8.53
N GLN A 278 25.66 32.60 -9.70
CA GLN A 278 26.63 31.57 -10.05
C GLN A 278 28.06 32.12 -10.09
N PRO A 279 29.08 31.27 -9.96
CA PRO A 279 30.46 31.70 -10.13
C PRO A 279 30.66 32.35 -11.51
N PRO A 280 31.43 33.46 -11.61
CA PRO A 280 32.19 34.11 -10.53
C PRO A 280 31.40 35.14 -9.70
N ARG A 281 30.12 35.40 -10.02
CA ARG A 281 29.31 36.45 -9.37
C ARG A 281 28.89 36.12 -7.94
N GLY A 282 28.82 34.84 -7.59
CA GLY A 282 28.51 34.37 -6.25
C GLY A 282 28.40 32.85 -6.22
N PHE A 283 28.23 32.28 -5.03
CA PHE A 283 28.05 30.84 -4.85
C PHE A 283 26.63 30.56 -4.36
N PRO A 284 25.85 29.68 -5.00
CA PRO A 284 24.45 29.44 -4.62
C PRO A 284 24.29 29.04 -3.15
N TRP A 285 25.19 28.18 -2.65
CA TRP A 285 25.13 27.66 -1.29
C TRP A 285 25.49 28.69 -0.21
N SER A 286 26.27 29.72 -0.53
CA SER A 286 26.63 30.78 0.43
C SER A 286 25.58 31.90 0.51
N GLN A 287 24.72 32.03 -0.50
CA GLN A 287 23.66 33.03 -0.53
C GLN A 287 22.57 32.72 0.50
N ARG A 288 22.02 33.78 1.09
CA ARG A 288 20.93 33.77 2.08
C ARG A 288 19.86 34.73 1.60
N PHE A 289 18.61 34.29 1.69
CA PHE A 289 17.44 35.10 1.37
C PHE A 289 16.47 35.05 2.54
N GLU A 290 15.62 36.07 2.66
CA GLU A 290 14.54 36.06 3.64
C GLU A 290 13.46 35.05 3.22
N GLY A 291 13.03 34.25 4.17
CA GLY A 291 11.94 33.28 4.01
C GLY A 291 10.63 33.83 4.57
N ARG A 292 9.52 33.42 3.96
CA ARG A 292 8.17 33.54 4.52
C ARG A 292 7.72 32.16 4.99
N PRO A 293 7.51 31.97 6.30
CA PRO A 293 6.98 30.72 6.81
C PRO A 293 5.62 30.39 6.20
N TYR A 294 5.42 29.12 5.87
CA TYR A 294 4.13 28.60 5.44
C TYR A 294 3.86 27.25 6.10
N ARG A 295 2.58 26.86 6.13
CA ARG A 295 2.20 25.54 6.58
C ARG A 295 1.95 24.66 5.35
N PRO A 296 2.67 23.53 5.19
CA PRO A 296 2.37 22.58 4.13
C PRO A 296 0.90 22.15 4.20
N GLU A 297 0.23 22.05 3.04
CA GLU A 297 -1.10 21.47 3.01
C GLU A 297 -1.02 19.96 3.20
N SER A 298 -2.01 19.38 3.88
CA SER A 298 -2.02 17.93 4.16
C SER A 298 -2.03 17.10 2.88
N GLY A 299 -2.62 17.59 1.79
CA GLY A 299 -2.87 16.83 0.56
C GLY A 299 -3.94 15.73 0.69
N GLY A 300 -4.65 15.66 1.82
CA GLY A 300 -5.70 14.67 2.09
C GLY A 300 -5.18 13.24 2.33
N PRO A 301 -6.04 12.21 2.16
CA PRO A 301 -5.67 10.81 2.37
C PRO A 301 -4.54 10.34 1.44
N PRO A 302 -3.84 9.22 1.75
CA PRO A 302 -2.79 8.70 0.89
C PRO A 302 -3.32 8.39 -0.51
N SER A 303 -2.55 8.69 -1.56
CA SER A 303 -2.91 8.29 -2.92
C SER A 303 -2.61 6.81 -3.15
N TRP A 304 -3.18 6.25 -4.23
CA TRP A 304 -2.84 4.88 -4.64
C TRP A 304 -1.33 4.72 -4.84
N TYR A 305 -0.67 5.68 -5.50
CA TYR A 305 0.76 5.60 -5.79
C TYR A 305 1.62 5.55 -4.52
N GLU A 306 1.34 6.43 -3.57
CA GLU A 306 2.09 6.49 -2.30
C GLU A 306 2.01 5.18 -1.52
N MET A 307 0.81 4.59 -1.48
CA MET A 307 0.62 3.28 -0.84
C MET A 307 1.31 2.16 -1.60
N GLN A 308 1.36 2.22 -2.93
CA GLN A 308 2.08 1.24 -3.75
C GLN A 308 3.59 1.33 -3.53
N HIS A 309 4.16 2.54 -3.47
CA HIS A 309 5.58 2.75 -3.19
C HIS A 309 5.97 2.17 -1.83
N MET A 310 5.23 2.49 -0.77
CA MET A 310 5.48 1.96 0.57
C MET A 310 5.30 0.43 0.61
N THR A 311 4.23 -0.10 0.03
CA THR A 311 3.94 -1.54 0.02
C THR A 311 5.00 -2.32 -0.76
N ARG A 312 5.45 -1.79 -1.91
CA ARG A 312 6.53 -2.38 -2.72
C ARG A 312 7.87 -2.36 -1.98
N GLY A 313 8.19 -1.26 -1.30
CA GLY A 313 9.38 -1.17 -0.44
C GLY A 313 9.39 -2.26 0.63
N LEU A 314 8.28 -2.43 1.36
CA LEU A 314 8.12 -3.44 2.40
C LEU A 314 8.18 -4.88 1.88
N TRP A 315 7.57 -5.17 0.72
CA TRP A 315 7.66 -6.50 0.11
C TRP A 315 9.07 -6.85 -0.35
N ASN A 316 9.83 -5.88 -0.88
CA ASN A 316 11.24 -6.10 -1.22
C ASN A 316 12.10 -6.29 0.03
N LEU A 317 11.84 -5.55 1.12
CA LEU A 317 12.47 -5.84 2.42
C LEU A 317 12.15 -7.25 2.90
N GLN A 318 10.91 -7.69 2.74
CA GLN A 318 10.52 -9.06 3.06
C GLN A 318 11.32 -10.07 2.23
N VAL A 319 11.53 -9.86 0.93
CA VAL A 319 12.40 -10.74 0.11
C VAL A 319 13.82 -10.82 0.67
N ILE A 320 14.42 -9.69 1.03
CA ILE A 320 15.79 -9.64 1.59
C ILE A 320 15.84 -10.45 2.90
N TYR A 321 14.85 -10.24 3.77
CA TYR A 321 14.69 -10.98 5.02
C TYR A 321 14.52 -12.48 4.79
N GLU A 322 13.66 -12.88 3.85
CA GLU A 322 13.46 -14.28 3.52
C GLU A 322 14.71 -14.95 2.98
N LEU A 323 15.46 -14.27 2.11
CA LEU A 323 16.68 -14.82 1.53
C LEU A 323 17.77 -14.98 2.60
N ARG A 324 17.90 -14.01 3.50
CA ARG A 324 18.82 -14.09 4.65
C ARG A 324 18.45 -15.21 5.62
N ASN A 325 17.16 -15.38 5.91
CA ASN A 325 16.69 -16.50 6.73
C ASN A 325 16.99 -17.83 6.05
N ALA A 326 16.71 -17.96 4.75
CA ALA A 326 17.01 -19.17 3.98
C ALA A 326 18.51 -19.48 3.97
N ALA A 327 19.36 -18.47 3.85
CA ALA A 327 20.81 -18.63 3.94
C ALA A 327 21.25 -19.11 5.33
N LYS A 328 20.71 -18.51 6.41
CA LYS A 328 20.98 -18.90 7.80
C LYS A 328 20.56 -20.33 8.09
N GLU A 329 19.43 -20.74 7.55
CA GLU A 329 18.83 -22.08 7.73
C GLU A 329 19.46 -23.12 6.79
N GLY A 330 20.44 -22.74 5.96
CA GLY A 330 21.10 -23.64 5.01
C GLY A 330 20.21 -24.11 3.86
N ARG A 331 19.06 -23.46 3.64
CA ARG A 331 18.03 -23.88 2.67
C ARG A 331 18.33 -23.55 1.22
N LEU A 332 19.37 -22.77 0.95
CA LEU A 332 19.69 -22.30 -0.41
C LEU A 332 20.63 -23.24 -1.17
N GLY A 333 21.40 -24.11 -0.50
CA GLY A 333 22.42 -24.94 -1.17
C GLY A 333 23.50 -24.13 -1.92
N TRP A 334 23.57 -22.81 -1.71
CA TRP A 334 24.54 -21.92 -2.33
C TRP A 334 25.91 -22.01 -1.65
N THR A 335 26.93 -21.48 -2.30
CA THR A 335 28.30 -21.53 -1.78
C THR A 335 28.46 -20.68 -0.51
N ALA A 336 29.48 -20.98 0.30
CA ALA A 336 29.81 -20.16 1.47
C ALA A 336 30.08 -18.68 1.08
N HIS A 337 30.69 -18.47 -0.09
CA HIS A 337 30.93 -17.14 -0.63
C HIS A 337 29.61 -16.41 -0.96
N ASP A 338 28.65 -17.09 -1.60
CA ASP A 338 27.32 -16.51 -1.86
C ASP A 338 26.61 -16.12 -0.56
N VAL A 339 26.68 -16.99 0.46
CA VAL A 339 26.08 -16.72 1.78
C VAL A 339 26.75 -15.52 2.43
N GLU A 340 28.08 -15.42 2.41
CA GLU A 340 28.81 -14.27 2.95
C GLU A 340 28.38 -12.96 2.25
N GLN A 341 28.24 -12.98 0.93
CA GLN A 341 27.80 -11.81 0.15
C GLN A 341 26.39 -11.33 0.53
N ILE A 342 25.45 -12.24 0.84
CA ILE A 342 24.10 -11.89 1.30
C ILE A 342 24.12 -11.03 2.58
N TRP A 343 25.08 -11.29 3.47
CA TRP A 343 25.22 -10.58 4.74
C TRP A 343 26.07 -9.32 4.63
N ALA A 344 27.13 -9.36 3.81
CA ALA A 344 28.02 -8.22 3.61
C ALA A 344 27.36 -7.07 2.83
N MET A 345 26.43 -7.39 1.91
CA MET A 345 25.84 -6.42 1.00
C MET A 345 24.79 -5.54 1.71
N ASP A 346 24.96 -4.21 1.59
CA ASP A 346 23.95 -3.23 2.00
C ASP A 346 22.70 -3.30 1.10
N VAL A 347 21.55 -2.82 1.57
CA VAL A 347 20.28 -2.91 0.83
C VAL A 347 20.33 -2.25 -0.53
N ASN A 348 21.04 -1.13 -0.67
CA ASN A 348 21.07 -0.39 -1.92
C ASN A 348 21.77 -1.21 -3.02
N ALA A 349 22.86 -1.90 -2.66
CA ALA A 349 23.62 -2.75 -3.58
C ALA A 349 22.86 -3.99 -4.09
N TRP A 350 21.78 -4.41 -3.43
CA TRP A 350 20.92 -5.50 -3.92
C TRP A 350 20.21 -5.10 -5.23
N PHE A 351 19.91 -3.82 -5.41
CA PHE A 351 19.18 -3.30 -6.57
C PHE A 351 20.12 -2.75 -7.68
N GLY A 352 21.43 -2.75 -7.45
CA GLY A 352 22.43 -2.25 -8.40
C GLY A 352 22.70 -0.75 -8.22
N HIS A 353 22.47 0.06 -9.26
CA HIS A 353 22.62 1.52 -9.16
C HIS A 353 21.51 2.15 -8.29
N PRO A 354 21.75 3.31 -7.65
CA PRO A 354 20.71 4.04 -6.95
C PRO A 354 19.55 4.31 -7.90
N THR A 355 18.43 3.63 -7.68
CA THR A 355 17.23 3.77 -8.48
C THR A 355 16.10 4.21 -7.57
N VAL A 356 15.02 4.71 -8.16
CA VAL A 356 13.81 5.05 -7.41
C VAL A 356 13.33 3.86 -6.55
N TYR A 357 13.47 2.63 -7.04
CA TYR A 357 13.09 1.41 -6.33
C TYR A 357 13.94 1.15 -5.08
N SER A 358 15.25 1.40 -5.14
CA SER A 358 16.08 1.22 -3.95
C SER A 358 15.72 2.24 -2.87
N GLU A 359 15.29 3.44 -3.25
CA GLU A 359 14.87 4.47 -2.30
C GLU A 359 13.51 4.22 -1.64
N GLU A 360 12.58 3.57 -2.34
CA GLU A 360 11.35 3.06 -1.71
C GLU A 360 11.66 2.03 -0.62
N VAL A 361 12.59 1.10 -0.90
CA VAL A 361 13.03 0.07 0.04
C VAL A 361 13.74 0.71 1.24
N LEU A 362 14.66 1.66 0.99
CA LEU A 362 15.37 2.37 2.07
C LEU A 362 14.44 3.25 2.89
N THR A 363 13.41 3.85 2.29
CA THR A 363 12.39 4.63 3.00
C THR A 363 11.51 3.73 3.87
N ALA A 364 11.09 2.57 3.35
CA ALA A 364 10.39 1.57 4.14
C ALA A 364 11.27 1.06 5.31
N LEU A 365 12.57 0.86 5.07
CA LEU A 365 13.51 0.40 6.09
C LEU A 365 13.67 1.42 7.21
N TYR A 366 13.71 2.72 6.85
CA TYR A 366 13.74 3.81 7.82
C TYR A 366 12.57 3.70 8.81
N TYR A 367 11.36 3.47 8.31
CA TYR A 367 10.19 3.30 9.16
C TYR A 367 10.22 1.97 9.95
N VAL A 368 10.71 0.89 9.37
CA VAL A 368 10.91 -0.38 10.09
C VAL A 368 11.85 -0.19 11.29
N HIS A 369 12.96 0.53 11.12
CA HIS A 369 13.88 0.84 12.22
C HIS A 369 13.24 1.71 13.30
N HIS A 370 12.37 2.64 12.93
CA HIS A 370 11.56 3.38 13.89
C HIS A 370 10.68 2.44 14.72
N LEU A 371 9.98 1.49 14.09
CA LEU A 371 9.15 0.49 14.78
C LEU A 371 9.95 -0.43 15.71
N GLU A 372 11.21 -0.72 15.35
CA GLU A 372 12.13 -1.52 16.16
C GLU A 372 12.79 -0.71 17.31
N GLY A 373 12.56 0.59 17.39
CA GLY A 373 13.20 1.48 18.36
C GLY A 373 14.70 1.70 18.11
N LYS A 374 15.19 1.44 16.90
CA LYS A 374 16.59 1.64 16.54
C LYS A 374 16.89 3.13 16.29
N PRO A 375 18.12 3.61 16.59
CA PRO A 375 18.52 4.98 16.27
C PRO A 375 18.41 5.27 14.77
N LEU A 376 17.63 6.29 14.43
CA LEU A 376 17.43 6.72 13.03
C LEU A 376 18.64 7.48 12.46
N ALA A 377 19.57 7.90 13.34
CA ALA A 377 20.82 8.57 12.99
C ALA A 377 21.86 7.63 12.33
N ASP A 378 21.64 6.31 12.36
CA ASP A 378 22.49 5.31 11.70
C ASP A 378 21.83 4.69 10.46
N SER A 379 20.55 4.99 10.23
CA SER A 379 19.77 4.33 9.19
C SER A 379 20.06 4.93 7.80
N CYS A 380 20.54 4.05 6.92
CA CYS A 380 20.28 4.01 5.47
C CYS A 380 21.39 4.38 4.49
N ILE A 381 22.67 4.57 4.87
CA ILE A 381 23.81 4.49 3.92
C ILE A 381 25.04 3.89 4.61
N GLY A 382 25.67 2.88 4.00
CA GLY A 382 27.05 2.46 4.30
C GLY A 382 27.25 1.47 5.44
N HIS A 383 26.21 1.12 6.19
CA HIS A 383 26.30 0.04 7.19
C HIS A 383 25.65 -1.23 6.63
N PRO A 384 26.40 -2.34 6.50
CA PRO A 384 25.80 -3.66 6.42
C PRO A 384 24.81 -3.79 7.57
N PHE A 385 23.67 -4.45 7.35
CA PHE A 385 22.84 -4.86 8.48
C PHE A 385 23.74 -5.61 9.45
N SER A 386 23.77 -5.18 10.72
CA SER A 386 24.56 -5.87 11.73
C SER A 386 24.22 -7.36 11.68
N ALA A 387 25.25 -8.20 11.57
CA ALA A 387 25.11 -9.64 11.67
C ALA A 387 24.32 -9.97 12.95
N PRO A 388 23.49 -11.04 12.96
CA PRO A 388 22.68 -11.35 14.13
C PRO A 388 23.58 -11.48 15.37
N SER A 389 23.16 -10.86 16.47
CA SER A 389 23.68 -11.19 17.79
C SER A 389 23.50 -12.69 18.00
N THR A 390 24.53 -13.36 18.51
CA THR A 390 24.58 -14.81 18.79
C THR A 390 23.66 -15.25 19.94
N GLY A 391 22.59 -14.48 20.21
CA GLY A 391 21.61 -14.75 21.24
C GLY A 391 20.66 -15.91 20.88
N PRO A 392 20.01 -16.52 21.89
CA PRO A 392 19.05 -17.59 21.68
C PRO A 392 17.91 -17.16 20.75
N LEU A 393 17.46 -18.11 19.92
CA LEU A 393 16.46 -17.96 18.86
C LEU A 393 15.04 -17.67 19.42
N GLY A 394 14.84 -16.46 19.95
CA GLY A 394 13.51 -15.83 20.00
C GLY A 394 13.10 -15.36 18.60
N GLU A 395 11.78 -15.19 18.35
CA GLU A 395 11.16 -14.78 17.08
C GLU A 395 12.14 -14.05 16.14
N TYR A 396 12.56 -14.76 15.08
CA TYR A 396 13.61 -14.41 14.11
C TYR A 396 13.91 -12.89 13.97
N PRO A 397 15.18 -12.44 14.13
CA PRO A 397 15.57 -11.03 14.04
C PRO A 397 15.48 -10.42 12.61
N LEU A 398 15.01 -11.19 11.63
CA LEU A 398 14.92 -10.81 10.22
C LEU A 398 13.47 -10.97 9.73
N GLN A 399 12.51 -10.49 10.49
CA GLN A 399 11.12 -10.38 10.02
C GLN A 399 10.67 -8.93 10.16
N LEU A 400 9.71 -8.53 9.32
CA LEU A 400 9.07 -7.23 9.52
C LEU A 400 8.46 -7.16 10.93
N PRO A 401 8.58 -6.01 11.63
CA PRO A 401 8.13 -5.85 13.00
C PRO A 401 6.60 -5.97 13.13
N LYS A 402 6.09 -6.11 14.35
CA LYS A 402 4.64 -6.07 14.57
C LYS A 402 4.16 -4.64 14.29
N PRO A 403 3.04 -4.44 13.55
CA PRO A 403 2.55 -3.09 13.32
C PRO A 403 2.01 -2.49 14.63
N LEU A 404 1.93 -1.17 14.70
CA LEU A 404 1.36 -0.47 15.86
C LEU A 404 -0.10 -0.87 16.07
N ALA A 405 -0.55 -0.88 17.33
CA ALA A 405 -1.94 -1.21 17.68
C ALA A 405 -2.94 -0.26 16.99
N SER A 406 -2.57 1.01 16.85
CA SER A 406 -3.37 2.06 16.17
C SER A 406 -3.64 1.78 14.70
N THR A 407 -2.81 0.98 14.02
CA THR A 407 -2.98 0.66 12.59
C THR A 407 -3.60 -0.72 12.36
N THR A 408 -3.88 -1.45 13.44
CA THR A 408 -4.27 -2.86 13.36
C THR A 408 -5.55 -3.22 14.09
N ARG A 409 -6.06 -2.33 14.95
CA ARG A 409 -7.22 -2.64 15.80
C ARG A 409 -8.31 -1.61 15.58
N GLU A 410 -9.52 -2.10 15.32
CA GLU A 410 -10.74 -1.33 15.55
C GLU A 410 -11.35 -1.78 16.88
N VAL A 411 -11.87 -0.82 17.64
CA VAL A 411 -12.65 -1.08 18.85
C VAL A 411 -14.10 -1.16 18.39
N THR A 412 -14.71 -2.32 18.52
CA THR A 412 -16.14 -2.47 18.21
C THR A 412 -16.99 -1.66 19.19
N ALA A 413 -18.25 -1.40 18.85
CA ALA A 413 -19.21 -0.74 19.74
C ALA A 413 -19.38 -1.44 21.12
N LEU A 414 -18.94 -2.70 21.23
CA LEU A 414 -18.94 -3.52 22.44
C LEU A 414 -17.60 -3.51 23.20
N GLY A 415 -16.61 -2.72 22.76
CA GLY A 415 -15.30 -2.61 23.41
C GLY A 415 -14.32 -3.73 23.06
N GLU A 416 -14.66 -4.64 22.15
CA GLU A 416 -13.78 -5.72 21.72
C GLU A 416 -12.80 -5.23 20.64
N THR A 417 -11.52 -5.57 20.77
CA THR A 417 -10.49 -5.23 19.77
C THR A 417 -10.37 -6.35 18.74
N THR A 418 -10.66 -6.05 17.47
CA THR A 418 -10.49 -7.02 16.37
C THR A 418 -9.34 -6.60 15.45
N ASN A 419 -8.63 -7.58 14.88
CA ASN A 419 -7.63 -7.30 13.86
C ASN A 419 -8.34 -7.02 12.53
N VAL A 420 -8.23 -5.80 12.02
CA VAL A 420 -8.90 -5.39 10.78
C VAL A 420 -7.87 -5.15 9.67
N TRP A 421 -8.22 -5.44 8.43
CA TRP A 421 -7.41 -4.98 7.30
C TRP A 421 -7.47 -3.43 7.25
N PRO A 422 -6.34 -2.71 7.10
CA PRO A 422 -6.35 -1.25 7.10
C PRO A 422 -7.31 -0.65 6.05
N ALA A 423 -7.80 0.57 6.30
CA ALA A 423 -8.80 1.27 5.50
C ALA A 423 -8.43 1.39 4.00
N ASP A 424 -9.43 1.71 3.16
CA ASP A 424 -9.32 1.66 1.70
C ASP A 424 -8.12 2.46 1.17
N VAL A 425 -7.20 1.75 0.52
CA VAL A 425 -6.26 2.39 -0.41
C VAL A 425 -7.09 2.88 -1.59
N PRO A 426 -6.97 4.16 -2.01
CA PRO A 426 -7.77 4.66 -3.14
C PRO A 426 -7.61 3.77 -4.36
N HIS A 427 -8.67 3.62 -5.14
CA HIS A 427 -8.58 2.88 -6.40
C HIS A 427 -7.58 3.55 -7.35
N PRO A 428 -6.92 2.76 -8.22
CA PRO A 428 -6.07 3.33 -9.25
C PRO A 428 -6.90 4.30 -10.11
N PRO A 429 -6.35 5.48 -10.46
CA PRO A 429 -7.06 6.44 -11.29
C PRO A 429 -7.39 5.83 -12.67
N ARG A 430 -8.61 6.05 -13.18
CA ARG A 430 -9.03 5.61 -14.52
C ARG A 430 -8.54 6.62 -15.56
N GLY A 431 -7.64 6.24 -16.48
CA GLY A 431 -7.15 7.15 -17.55
C GLY A 431 -5.85 6.72 -18.22
N ASP A 432 -5.50 7.40 -19.33
CA ASP A 432 -4.38 7.04 -20.23
C ASP A 432 -3.03 7.02 -19.50
N PHE A 433 -2.37 5.88 -19.65
CA PHE A 433 -1.33 5.33 -18.79
C PHE A 433 0.08 5.82 -19.14
N ARG A 434 0.18 6.75 -20.09
CA ARG A 434 1.41 7.04 -20.86
C ARG A 434 2.35 8.09 -20.29
N ALA A 435 2.08 8.68 -19.13
CA ALA A 435 3.13 9.37 -18.41
C ALA A 435 3.91 8.35 -17.56
N ARG A 436 5.07 7.90 -18.07
CA ARG A 436 6.14 7.13 -17.38
C ARG A 436 6.56 7.67 -15.99
N PHE A 437 5.96 8.78 -15.55
CA PHE A 437 6.28 9.58 -14.39
C PHE A 437 5.42 9.29 -13.14
N GLY A 438 4.37 8.47 -13.24
CA GLY A 438 3.56 8.04 -12.09
C GLY A 438 4.08 6.80 -11.37
N PHE A 439 5.03 6.06 -11.96
CA PHE A 439 5.56 4.81 -11.37
C PHE A 439 6.76 4.97 -10.44
N GLU A 440 7.37 6.14 -10.48
CA GLU A 440 8.55 6.51 -9.72
C GLU A 440 8.14 7.49 -8.62
N ALA A 441 8.62 7.32 -7.39
CA ALA A 441 8.44 8.28 -6.31
C ALA A 441 8.94 9.67 -6.76
N TYR A 442 8.01 10.58 -7.02
CA TYR A 442 8.28 11.87 -7.64
C TYR A 442 9.23 12.71 -6.78
N GLY A 443 9.12 12.58 -5.45
CA GLY A 443 10.02 13.21 -4.50
C GLY A 443 11.50 12.85 -4.70
N TYR A 444 11.83 11.58 -4.96
CA TYR A 444 13.20 11.16 -5.25
C TYR A 444 13.74 11.77 -6.54
N LYS A 445 12.95 11.69 -7.61
CA LYS A 445 13.35 12.21 -8.93
C LYS A 445 13.62 13.70 -8.88
N TRP A 446 12.76 14.45 -8.19
CA TRP A 446 12.91 15.89 -8.04
C TRP A 446 14.13 16.25 -7.19
N ALA A 447 14.35 15.55 -6.07
CA ALA A 447 15.54 15.71 -5.26
C ALA A 447 16.83 15.41 -6.04
N GLN A 448 16.81 14.39 -6.92
CA GLN A 448 17.94 14.06 -7.78
C GLN A 448 18.24 15.17 -8.81
N LEU A 449 17.20 15.77 -9.41
CA LEU A 449 17.38 16.91 -10.31
C LEU A 449 17.96 18.14 -9.56
N LEU A 450 17.48 18.40 -8.35
CA LEU A 450 17.99 19.48 -7.49
C LEU A 450 19.44 19.25 -7.06
N SER A 451 19.84 18.01 -6.79
CA SER A 451 21.20 17.69 -6.34
C SER A 451 22.24 17.78 -7.46
N GLN A 452 21.81 17.67 -8.73
CA GLN A 452 22.67 17.75 -9.91
C GLN A 452 22.72 19.15 -10.53
N ASN A 453 21.74 20.01 -10.23
CA ASN A 453 21.65 21.33 -10.85
C ASN A 453 22.73 22.28 -10.29
N VAL A 454 23.56 22.85 -11.18
CA VAL A 454 24.62 23.80 -10.82
C VAL A 454 24.09 25.04 -10.10
N ARG A 455 22.84 25.44 -10.39
CA ARG A 455 22.20 26.62 -9.79
C ARG A 455 21.61 26.36 -8.42
N SER A 456 21.51 25.10 -8.02
CA SER A 456 20.88 24.71 -6.78
C SER A 456 21.80 24.99 -5.59
N PRO A 457 21.32 25.68 -4.54
CA PRO A 457 22.06 25.84 -3.29
C PRO A 457 22.22 24.51 -2.55
N ILE A 458 21.38 23.51 -2.88
CA ILE A 458 21.43 22.15 -2.32
C ILE A 458 22.05 21.15 -3.31
N ARG A 459 22.81 21.61 -4.30
CA ARG A 459 23.59 20.72 -5.17
C ARG A 459 24.50 19.84 -4.30
N THR A 460 24.69 18.59 -4.70
CA THR A 460 25.42 17.53 -3.96
C THR A 460 24.74 17.01 -2.69
N VAL A 461 23.52 17.45 -2.37
CA VAL A 461 22.73 16.89 -1.27
C VAL A 461 22.57 15.38 -1.45
N SER A 462 22.86 14.62 -0.40
CA SER A 462 22.52 13.20 -0.38
C SER A 462 21.01 13.06 -0.24
N PHE A 463 20.41 11.98 -0.73
CA PHE A 463 18.96 11.82 -0.59
C PHE A 463 18.51 11.54 0.86
N ARG A 464 19.46 11.29 1.77
CA ARG A 464 19.19 10.86 3.15
C ARG A 464 18.24 11.78 3.95
N PRO A 465 18.39 13.12 3.94
CA PRO A 465 17.48 14.00 4.67
C PRO A 465 16.05 13.93 4.13
N PHE A 466 15.90 13.85 2.79
CA PHE A 466 14.60 13.71 2.14
C PHE A 466 13.96 12.34 2.38
N ARG A 467 14.77 11.27 2.46
CA ARG A 467 14.31 9.93 2.84
C ARG A 467 13.70 9.90 4.25
N ALA A 468 14.31 10.62 5.20
CA ALA A 468 13.78 10.74 6.56
C ALA A 468 12.39 11.41 6.62
N LEU A 469 12.03 12.14 5.56
CA LEU A 469 10.75 12.81 5.36
C LEU A 469 9.83 12.05 4.39
N GLY A 470 10.19 10.82 3.98
CA GLY A 470 9.32 9.99 3.13
C GLY A 470 9.32 10.35 1.65
N PHE A 471 10.27 11.15 1.14
CA PHE A 471 10.28 11.58 -0.27
C PHE A 471 10.48 10.44 -1.26
N GLY A 472 10.89 9.25 -0.79
CA GLY A 472 10.87 8.01 -1.56
C GLY A 472 9.45 7.43 -1.77
N LEU A 473 8.39 8.10 -1.29
CA LEU A 473 6.99 7.68 -1.40
C LEU A 473 6.11 8.71 -2.10
N TRP A 474 6.40 10.00 -1.93
CA TRP A 474 5.51 11.08 -2.31
C TRP A 474 5.31 11.20 -3.81
N ASP A 475 4.04 11.27 -4.21
CA ASP A 475 3.65 11.57 -5.57
C ASP A 475 3.69 13.08 -5.85
N ARG A 476 3.41 13.45 -7.11
CA ARG A 476 3.45 14.84 -7.52
C ARG A 476 2.41 15.69 -6.79
N GLN A 477 1.18 15.19 -6.65
CA GLN A 477 0.08 15.92 -6.02
C GLN A 477 0.42 16.25 -4.55
N ARG A 478 1.05 15.32 -3.84
CA ARG A 478 1.55 15.54 -2.49
C ARG A 478 2.61 16.63 -2.44
N LEU A 479 3.58 16.63 -3.35
CA LEU A 479 4.61 17.67 -3.39
C LEU A 479 4.05 19.05 -3.76
N VAL A 480 3.00 19.11 -4.59
CA VAL A 480 2.28 20.36 -4.86
C VAL A 480 1.57 20.84 -3.59
N ALA A 481 0.87 19.96 -2.86
CA ALA A 481 0.24 20.30 -1.59
C ALA A 481 1.27 20.76 -0.53
N PHE A 482 2.47 20.17 -0.55
CA PHE A 482 3.58 20.61 0.29
C PHE A 482 4.20 21.94 -0.14
N GLY A 483 3.76 22.54 -1.26
CA GLY A 483 4.30 23.79 -1.79
C GLY A 483 5.73 23.66 -2.30
N LEU A 484 6.14 22.47 -2.74
CA LEU A 484 7.50 22.17 -3.20
C LEU A 484 7.63 22.13 -4.72
N VAL A 485 6.51 22.09 -5.45
CA VAL A 485 6.45 22.03 -6.91
C VAL A 485 5.23 22.84 -7.39
N ASP A 486 5.41 23.69 -8.40
CA ASP A 486 4.31 24.45 -9.02
C ASP A 486 3.37 23.57 -9.90
N ALA A 487 2.11 23.99 -10.13
CA ALA A 487 1.15 23.36 -11.07
C ALA A 487 0.70 24.37 -12.16
N PRO A 488 0.48 23.96 -13.46
CA PRO A 488 -0.55 23.01 -13.93
C PRO A 488 -0.09 22.06 -15.10
N PRO A 489 -0.98 21.24 -15.73
CA PRO A 489 -0.62 20.11 -16.60
C PRO A 489 -0.42 20.52 -18.07
N GLY A 490 0.66 20.03 -18.69
CA GLY A 490 0.88 20.10 -20.13
C GLY A 490 2.14 19.33 -20.53
N GLU A 491 2.10 18.61 -21.66
CA GLU A 491 3.19 17.75 -22.17
C GLU A 491 4.55 18.47 -22.26
N LEU A 492 4.57 19.81 -22.37
CA LEU A 492 5.81 20.61 -22.43
C LEU A 492 6.47 20.85 -21.06
N ALA A 493 5.71 20.80 -19.95
CA ALA A 493 6.28 20.91 -18.60
C ALA A 493 7.14 19.69 -18.23
N MET A 494 6.99 18.59 -18.98
CA MET A 494 7.70 17.32 -18.80
C MET A 494 9.18 17.36 -19.22
N MET A 495 9.69 18.51 -19.70
CA MET A 495 11.11 18.73 -20.04
C MET A 495 11.93 19.49 -18.97
N MET A 496 11.37 19.74 -17.78
CA MET A 496 11.83 20.83 -16.90
C MET A 496 12.59 20.33 -15.65
N ALA A 497 13.89 20.64 -15.58
CA ALA A 497 14.63 20.77 -14.33
C ALA A 497 14.00 21.88 -13.45
N PRO A 498 14.22 21.89 -12.12
CA PRO A 498 13.88 23.06 -11.28
C PRO A 498 14.53 24.31 -11.89
N LYS A 499 13.71 25.32 -12.23
CA LYS A 499 14.17 26.54 -12.92
C LYS A 499 14.14 27.77 -12.03
N THR A 500 13.41 27.75 -10.92
CA THR A 500 13.17 28.96 -10.12
C THR A 500 13.99 28.94 -8.83
N THR A 501 14.42 30.13 -8.40
CA THR A 501 15.00 30.36 -7.08
C THR A 501 14.04 29.94 -5.97
N GLY A 502 12.73 30.09 -6.20
CA GLY A 502 11.67 29.68 -5.28
C GLY A 502 11.72 28.18 -4.97
N ASP A 503 11.79 27.33 -5.99
CA ASP A 503 11.89 25.87 -5.83
C ASP A 503 13.12 25.50 -5.01
N PHE A 504 14.28 26.05 -5.37
CA PHE A 504 15.54 25.82 -4.67
C PHE A 504 15.48 26.23 -3.20
N PHE A 505 14.85 27.37 -2.92
CA PHE A 505 14.68 27.88 -1.57
C PHE A 505 13.73 26.99 -0.75
N ALA A 506 12.57 26.63 -1.31
CA ALA A 506 11.58 25.79 -0.64
C ALA A 506 12.17 24.42 -0.28
N TRP A 507 12.87 23.76 -1.20
CA TRP A 507 13.50 22.47 -0.90
C TRP A 507 14.64 22.57 0.13
N ARG A 508 15.40 23.68 0.13
CA ARG A 508 16.42 23.94 1.15
C ARG A 508 15.80 24.19 2.52
N SER A 509 14.65 24.85 2.60
CA SER A 509 13.98 25.17 3.86
C SER A 509 13.49 23.91 4.61
N TRP A 510 13.28 22.81 3.89
CA TRP A 510 12.90 21.51 4.47
C TRP A 510 14.07 20.72 5.06
N LEU A 511 15.31 21.13 4.82
CA LEU A 511 16.50 20.51 5.41
C LEU A 511 16.77 21.06 6.81
N ASP A 512 17.23 20.20 7.72
CA ASP A 512 17.75 20.63 9.01
C ASP A 512 19.09 21.38 8.86
N GLU A 513 19.51 22.07 9.93
CA GLU A 513 20.75 22.87 9.93
C GLU A 513 22.00 22.02 9.68
N GLY A 514 22.04 20.78 10.17
CA GLY A 514 23.17 19.88 9.99
C GLY A 514 23.35 19.48 8.53
N ALA A 515 22.26 19.11 7.85
CA ALA A 515 22.23 18.79 6.44
C ALA A 515 22.63 20.00 5.58
N ARG A 516 22.14 21.22 5.92
CA ARG A 516 22.53 22.45 5.22
C ARG A 516 24.05 22.71 5.36
N ALA A 517 24.59 22.55 6.56
CA ALA A 517 26.02 22.74 6.82
C ALA A 517 26.90 21.71 6.09
N GLU A 518 26.49 20.43 6.05
CA GLU A 518 27.20 19.38 5.32
C GLU A 518 27.28 19.68 3.82
N ILE A 519 26.17 20.12 3.23
CA ILE A 519 26.09 20.48 1.81
C ILE A 519 27.00 21.66 1.49
N GLU A 520 26.97 22.72 2.32
CA GLU A 520 27.81 23.90 2.14
C GLU A 520 29.30 23.52 2.20
N ALA A 521 29.71 22.72 3.18
CA ALA A 521 31.08 22.24 3.30
C ALA A 521 31.54 21.40 2.10
N ARG A 522 30.66 20.52 1.58
CA ARG A 522 30.95 19.68 0.40
C ARG A 522 31.15 20.52 -0.85
N GLN A 523 30.27 21.48 -1.10
CA GLN A 523 30.34 22.32 -2.29
C GLN A 523 31.54 23.27 -2.26
N GLU A 524 31.87 23.82 -1.08
CA GLU A 524 33.09 24.61 -0.87
C GLU A 524 34.34 23.78 -1.16
N GLY A 525 34.37 22.52 -0.72
CA GLY A 525 35.47 21.59 -1.02
C GLY A 525 35.61 21.28 -2.52
N GLU A 526 34.52 21.06 -3.24
CA GLU A 526 34.53 20.84 -4.70
C GLU A 526 34.98 22.07 -5.50
N TRP A 527 34.62 23.27 -5.03
CA TRP A 527 35.08 24.52 -5.61
C TRP A 527 36.59 24.67 -5.45
N ARG A 528 37.10 24.53 -4.22
CA ARG A 528 38.54 24.64 -3.90
C ARG A 528 39.38 23.61 -4.64
N SER A 529 38.85 22.41 -4.86
CA SER A 529 39.55 21.36 -5.60
C SER A 529 39.49 21.52 -7.13
N GLY A 530 38.86 22.59 -7.65
CA GLY A 530 38.71 22.83 -9.08
C GLY A 530 37.75 21.88 -9.83
N ARG A 531 37.12 20.92 -9.13
CA ARG A 531 36.20 19.93 -9.74
C ARG A 531 34.96 20.60 -10.31
N MET A 532 34.49 21.67 -9.67
CA MET A 532 33.36 22.45 -10.14
C MET A 532 33.65 23.30 -11.39
N GLY A 533 34.90 23.77 -11.54
CA GLY A 533 35.32 24.58 -12.69
C GLY A 533 35.24 23.83 -14.03
N GLY A 534 35.41 22.50 -14.01
CA GLY A 534 35.19 21.65 -15.19
C GLY A 534 33.70 21.55 -15.58
N LEU A 535 32.81 21.48 -14.60
CA LEU A 535 31.36 21.35 -14.81
C LEU A 535 30.74 22.65 -15.37
N LEU A 536 31.21 23.81 -14.89
CA LEU A 536 30.76 25.13 -15.36
C LEU A 536 31.18 25.39 -16.83
N ARG A 537 32.36 24.90 -17.25
CA ARG A 537 32.82 24.96 -18.65
C ARG A 537 31.98 24.11 -19.59
N ILE A 538 31.51 22.94 -19.14
CA ILE A 538 30.67 22.03 -19.95
C ILE A 538 29.25 22.58 -20.14
N THR A 539 28.74 23.33 -19.17
CA THR A 539 27.36 23.86 -19.18
C THR A 539 27.22 25.23 -19.84
N GLY A 540 28.29 25.75 -20.47
CA GLY A 540 28.27 27.04 -21.18
C GLY A 540 28.05 28.26 -20.28
N CYS A 541 28.22 28.11 -18.96
CA CYS A 541 28.14 29.19 -17.99
C CYS A 541 29.55 29.73 -17.74
N SER A 542 30.06 30.54 -18.67
CA SER A 542 31.31 31.29 -18.53
C SER A 542 31.03 32.79 -18.43
#